data_AF-A0A4R0RQT5-F1
#
_entry.id   AF-A0A4R0RQT5-F1
#
_cell.length_a   1.000
_cell.length_b   1.000
_cell.length_c   1.000
_cell.angle_alpha   90.00
_cell.angle_beta   90.00
_cell.angle_gamma   90.00
#
_symmetry.space_group_name_H-M   'P 1'
#
loop_
_entity.id
_entity.type
_entity.pdbx_description
1 polymer ?
#
loop_
_entity_poly.entity_id
_entity_poly.type
_entity_poly.pdbx_seq_one_letter_code
_entity_poly.pdbx_strand_id
1 'polypeptide(L)'
;MTVYYTLTFLLLVAEVATFGVLVFPLPHGLRKRLFNFLSESPIVAKIAYGLKITFIFVGILFIDALQRMFRVTAEVDMARNSGQGMQDIRSESNMAARKFYAQRNTYLTGACLFLSIVLTRTFYIVLDLIHTQEEYAKLKQETAKNSRGQIATQDQTKQITELKAKLEEKTKELDIVKKQAEQNQKEYDRLATEFNSATGANSNKRKD
;
A
#
# COMPACT_ATOMS: atom_id res chain seq x y z
N MET A 1 12.04 -44.72 4.32
CA MET A 1 12.39 -43.60 3.42
C MET A 1 13.68 -42.99 3.91
N THR A 2 14.63 -42.71 3.04
CA THR A 2 15.88 -42.09 3.43
C THR A 2 15.62 -40.69 4.02
N VAL A 3 16.37 -40.33 5.07
CA VAL A 3 16.16 -39.13 5.91
C VAL A 3 16.03 -37.85 5.08
N TYR A 4 16.79 -37.73 4.00
CA TYR A 4 16.78 -36.57 3.13
C TYR A 4 15.44 -36.36 2.39
N TYR A 5 14.74 -37.42 1.98
CA TYR A 5 13.41 -37.26 1.35
C TYR A 5 12.32 -36.84 2.34
N THR A 6 12.41 -37.29 3.58
CA THR A 6 11.52 -36.84 4.66
C THR A 6 11.75 -35.36 4.95
N LEU A 7 13.01 -34.91 4.93
CA LEU A 7 13.35 -33.50 5.11
C LEU A 7 12.81 -32.64 3.95
N THR A 8 12.96 -33.08 2.69
CA THR A 8 12.36 -32.38 1.54
C THR A 8 10.83 -32.34 1.59
N PHE A 9 10.18 -33.38 2.15
CA PHE A 9 8.74 -33.39 2.33
C PHE A 9 8.30 -32.36 3.37
N LEU A 10 8.98 -32.27 4.52
CA LEU A 10 8.68 -31.25 5.53
C LEU A 10 8.89 -29.84 4.98
N LEU A 11 9.95 -29.66 4.18
CA LEU A 11 10.23 -28.40 3.49
C LEU A 11 9.09 -28.04 2.52
N LEU A 12 8.65 -28.98 1.68
CA LEU A 12 7.50 -28.79 0.79
C LEU A 12 6.24 -28.38 1.55
N VAL A 13 5.93 -29.04 2.68
CA VAL A 13 4.76 -28.68 3.50
C VAL A 13 4.88 -27.27 4.06
N ALA A 14 6.06 -26.89 4.54
CA ALA A 14 6.33 -25.53 5.02
C ALA A 14 6.21 -24.49 3.90
N GLU A 15 6.68 -24.81 2.69
CA GLU A 15 6.58 -23.98 1.50
C GLU A 15 5.12 -23.79 1.06
N VAL A 16 4.32 -24.86 1.00
CA VAL A 16 2.89 -24.79 0.68
C VAL A 16 2.15 -23.94 1.71
N ALA A 17 2.43 -24.13 3.00
CA ALA A 17 1.81 -23.34 4.06
C ALA A 17 2.18 -21.85 3.94
N THR A 18 3.47 -21.55 3.72
CA THR A 18 3.96 -20.18 3.54
C THR A 18 3.35 -19.53 2.30
N PHE A 19 3.30 -20.24 1.18
CA PHE A 19 2.66 -19.79 -0.05
C PHE A 19 1.16 -19.54 0.15
N GLY A 20 0.46 -20.43 0.85
CA GLY A 20 -0.94 -20.26 1.21
C GLY A 20 -1.19 -18.98 2.01
N VAL A 21 -0.37 -18.71 3.03
CA VAL A 21 -0.43 -17.46 3.83
C VAL A 21 -0.13 -16.22 2.98
N LEU A 22 0.81 -16.32 2.05
CA LEU A 22 1.25 -15.21 1.19
C LEU A 22 0.20 -14.83 0.13
N VAL A 23 -0.49 -15.83 -0.42
CA VAL A 23 -1.53 -15.68 -1.47
C VAL A 23 -2.88 -15.36 -0.87
N PHE A 24 -3.13 -15.75 0.39
CA PHE A 24 -4.40 -15.45 1.05
C PHE A 24 -4.69 -13.94 0.97
N PRO A 25 -5.90 -13.53 0.54
CA PRO A 25 -6.27 -12.13 0.40
C PRO A 25 -6.42 -11.49 1.78
N LEU A 26 -5.30 -11.08 2.38
CA LEU A 26 -5.28 -10.38 3.66
C LEU A 26 -5.71 -8.92 3.46
N PRO A 27 -6.57 -8.37 4.34
CA PRO A 27 -6.94 -6.96 4.30
C PRO A 27 -5.70 -6.07 4.45
N HIS A 28 -5.65 -4.97 3.68
CA HIS A 28 -4.46 -4.14 3.45
C HIS A 28 -3.73 -3.71 4.74
N GLY A 29 -4.45 -3.42 5.82
CA GLY A 29 -3.84 -3.05 7.10
C GLY A 29 -3.04 -4.17 7.76
N LEU A 30 -3.55 -5.41 7.71
CA LEU A 30 -2.83 -6.58 8.24
C LEU A 30 -1.68 -6.97 7.32
N ARG A 31 -1.89 -6.94 6.01
CA ARG A 31 -0.83 -7.21 5.02
C ARG A 31 0.35 -6.26 5.23
N LYS A 32 0.10 -4.96 5.37
CA LYS A 32 1.13 -3.96 5.63
C LYS A 32 1.89 -4.25 6.93
N ARG A 33 1.20 -4.56 8.03
CA ARG A 33 1.86 -4.85 9.32
C ARG A 33 2.71 -6.12 9.25
N LEU A 34 2.18 -7.20 8.66
CA LEU A 34 2.91 -8.45 8.47
C LEU A 34 4.14 -8.27 7.60
N PHE A 35 4.02 -7.57 6.47
CA PHE A 35 5.12 -7.39 5.52
C PHE A 35 6.11 -6.30 5.91
N ASN A 36 5.70 -5.23 6.61
CA ASN A 36 6.67 -4.30 7.19
C ASN A 36 7.44 -4.97 8.32
N PHE A 37 6.77 -5.74 9.19
CA PHE A 37 7.47 -6.54 10.20
C PHE A 37 8.40 -7.57 9.57
N LEU A 38 7.99 -8.18 8.45
CA LEU A 38 8.86 -9.04 7.67
C LEU A 38 9.99 -8.25 7.02
N SER A 39 9.77 -7.08 6.43
CA SER A 39 10.79 -6.38 5.64
C SER A 39 11.78 -5.56 6.47
N GLU A 40 11.36 -4.96 7.59
CA GLU A 40 12.24 -4.20 8.50
C GLU A 40 13.03 -5.12 9.42
N SER A 41 12.56 -6.34 9.68
CA SER A 41 13.25 -7.24 10.58
C SER A 41 14.52 -7.82 9.93
N PRO A 42 15.71 -7.61 10.50
CA PRO A 42 16.97 -8.19 10.00
C PRO A 42 16.94 -9.73 10.01
N ILE A 43 15.98 -10.32 10.73
CA ILE A 43 15.72 -11.76 10.76
C ILE A 43 15.24 -12.25 9.40
N VAL A 44 14.44 -11.47 8.67
CA VAL A 44 13.87 -11.91 7.39
C VAL A 44 14.85 -11.78 6.25
N ALA A 45 15.76 -10.80 6.28
CA ALA A 45 16.89 -10.78 5.37
C ALA A 45 17.74 -12.06 5.50
N LYS A 46 17.95 -12.54 6.74
CA LYS A 46 18.62 -13.82 7.02
C LYS A 46 17.78 -15.03 6.56
N ILE A 47 16.46 -15.01 6.77
CA ILE A 47 15.55 -16.06 6.28
C ILE A 47 15.53 -16.13 4.76
N ALA A 48 15.49 -14.99 4.06
CA ALA A 48 15.54 -14.92 2.61
C ALA A 48 16.86 -15.47 2.07
N TYR A 49 17.98 -15.18 2.75
CA TYR A 49 19.27 -15.78 2.43
C TYR A 49 19.28 -17.30 2.70
N GLY A 50 18.71 -17.74 3.82
CA GLY A 50 18.53 -19.16 4.15
C GLY A 50 17.66 -19.91 3.14
N LEU A 51 16.58 -19.28 2.64
CA LEU A 51 15.72 -19.80 1.58
C LEU A 51 16.51 -19.96 0.26
N LYS A 52 17.37 -19.01 -0.09
CA LYS A 52 18.24 -19.12 -1.28
C LYS A 52 19.24 -20.27 -1.16
N ILE A 53 19.87 -20.46 0.00
CA ILE A 53 20.77 -21.60 0.24
C ILE A 53 20.00 -22.91 0.15
N THR A 54 18.83 -22.96 0.79
CA THR A 54 17.95 -24.13 0.79
C THR A 54 17.51 -24.48 -0.63
N PHE A 55 17.24 -23.48 -1.47
CA PHE A 55 16.90 -23.68 -2.88
C PHE A 55 18.02 -24.37 -3.66
N ILE A 56 19.28 -23.95 -3.48
CA ILE A 56 20.43 -24.60 -4.13
C ILE A 56 20.53 -26.07 -3.67
N PHE A 57 20.33 -26.32 -2.38
CA PHE A 57 20.38 -27.67 -1.82
C PHE A 57 19.27 -28.58 -2.39
N VAL A 58 18.04 -28.09 -2.47
CA VAL A 58 16.91 -28.79 -3.11
C VAL A 58 17.19 -29.02 -4.60
N GLY A 59 17.81 -28.05 -5.29
CA GLY A 59 18.26 -28.19 -6.67
C GLY A 59 19.26 -29.33 -6.87
N ILE A 60 20.26 -29.45 -6.00
CA ILE A 60 21.22 -30.55 -6.03
C ILE A 60 20.52 -31.90 -5.79
N LEU A 61 19.64 -31.98 -4.78
CA LEU A 61 18.86 -33.18 -4.49
C LEU A 61 17.91 -33.56 -5.64
N PHE A 62 17.38 -32.58 -6.36
CA PHE A 62 16.57 -32.81 -7.54
C PHE A 62 17.39 -33.41 -8.69
N ILE A 63 18.58 -32.87 -8.96
CA ILE A 63 19.49 -33.42 -9.97
C ILE A 63 19.92 -34.85 -9.60
N ASP A 64 20.27 -35.11 -8.33
CA ASP A 64 20.58 -36.46 -7.85
C ASP A 64 19.38 -37.43 -8.02
N ALA A 65 18.18 -36.99 -7.64
CA ALA A 65 16.96 -37.78 -7.80
C ALA A 65 16.65 -38.05 -9.28
N LEU A 66 16.85 -37.08 -10.18
CA LEU A 66 16.71 -37.25 -11.63
C LEU A 66 17.70 -38.26 -12.18
N GLN A 67 18.99 -38.12 -11.84
CA GLN A 67 20.04 -39.05 -12.27
C GLN A 67 19.73 -40.48 -11.80
N ARG A 68 19.34 -40.65 -10.53
CA ARG A 68 18.91 -41.94 -9.98
C ARG A 68 17.67 -42.47 -10.69
N MET A 69 16.67 -41.63 -10.98
CA MET A 69 15.46 -42.04 -11.69
C MET A 69 15.76 -42.51 -13.11
N PHE A 70 16.60 -41.78 -13.86
CA PHE A 70 17.00 -42.19 -15.20
C PHE A 70 17.80 -43.48 -15.18
N ARG A 71 18.74 -43.63 -14.24
CA ARG A 71 19.50 -44.87 -14.07
C ARG A 71 18.59 -46.06 -13.75
N VAL A 72 17.71 -45.94 -12.76
CA VAL A 72 16.77 -47.01 -12.38
C VAL A 72 15.80 -47.32 -13.52
N THR A 73 15.35 -46.31 -14.27
CA THR A 73 14.48 -46.53 -15.43
C THR A 73 15.20 -47.29 -16.54
N ALA A 74 16.44 -46.92 -16.85
CA ALA A 74 17.27 -47.61 -17.83
C ALA A 74 17.59 -49.06 -17.39
N GLU A 75 17.90 -49.29 -16.11
CA GLU A 75 18.11 -50.64 -15.56
C GLU A 75 16.86 -51.52 -15.72
N VAL A 76 15.67 -50.97 -15.46
CA VAL A 76 14.39 -51.69 -15.64
C VAL A 76 14.07 -51.95 -17.12
N ASP A 77 14.30 -50.98 -17.99
CA ASP A 77 14.00 -51.12 -19.43
C ASP A 77 14.99 -52.07 -20.12
N MET A 78 16.28 -52.07 -19.71
CA MET A 78 17.26 -53.05 -20.17
C MET A 78 16.91 -54.46 -19.68
N ALA A 79 16.51 -54.63 -18.41
CA ALA A 79 16.07 -55.92 -17.88
C ALA A 79 14.83 -56.47 -18.61
N ARG A 80 13.93 -55.59 -19.06
CA ARG A 80 12.77 -55.97 -19.90
C ARG A 80 13.16 -56.35 -21.33
N ASN A 81 14.11 -55.65 -21.95
CA ASN A 81 14.48 -55.86 -23.34
C ASN A 81 15.52 -56.96 -23.57
N SER A 82 16.34 -57.29 -22.57
CA SER A 82 17.47 -58.21 -22.73
C SER A 82 17.09 -59.70 -22.77
N GLY A 83 15.81 -60.07 -22.61
CA GLY A 83 15.28 -61.41 -22.90
C GLY A 83 15.90 -62.58 -22.10
N GLN A 84 16.90 -62.32 -21.26
CA GLN A 84 17.55 -63.31 -20.41
C GLN A 84 16.69 -63.55 -19.17
N GLY A 85 15.90 -64.62 -19.22
CA GLY A 85 15.47 -65.33 -18.03
C GLY A 85 14.49 -64.54 -17.15
N MET A 86 13.23 -64.56 -17.57
CA MET A 86 12.09 -64.59 -16.66
C MET A 86 12.34 -65.66 -15.58
N GLN A 87 12.88 -65.28 -14.42
CA GLN A 87 12.82 -66.11 -13.23
C GLN A 87 12.47 -65.23 -12.03
N ASP A 88 11.25 -65.45 -11.56
CA ASP A 88 10.64 -64.94 -10.35
C ASP A 88 9.85 -63.63 -10.50
N ILE A 89 8.52 -63.74 -10.36
CA ILE A 89 7.55 -62.64 -10.21
C ILE A 89 7.99 -61.69 -9.09
N ARG A 90 8.74 -62.19 -8.09
CA ARG A 90 9.34 -61.36 -7.05
C ARG A 90 10.41 -60.39 -7.59
N SER A 91 11.19 -60.77 -8.59
CA SER A 91 12.25 -59.90 -9.14
C SER A 91 11.64 -58.74 -9.95
N GLU A 92 10.63 -59.02 -10.78
CA GLU A 92 9.86 -58.00 -11.49
C GLU A 92 9.14 -57.04 -10.54
N SER A 93 8.48 -57.56 -9.50
CA SER A 93 7.79 -56.73 -8.52
C SER A 93 8.75 -55.81 -7.74
N ASN A 94 9.95 -56.28 -7.41
CA ASN A 94 11.00 -55.49 -6.75
C ASN A 94 11.56 -54.40 -7.68
N MET A 95 11.75 -54.70 -8.96
CA MET A 95 12.22 -53.73 -9.96
C MET A 95 11.18 -52.64 -10.24
N ALA A 96 9.90 -53.03 -10.37
CA ALA A 96 8.79 -52.09 -10.51
C ALA A 96 8.67 -51.18 -9.28
N ALA A 97 8.77 -51.74 -8.06
CA ALA A 97 8.75 -50.97 -6.82
C ALA A 97 9.89 -49.92 -6.77
N ARG A 98 11.12 -50.30 -7.16
CA ARG A 98 12.25 -49.34 -7.24
C ARG A 98 11.98 -48.19 -8.21
N LYS A 99 11.36 -48.46 -9.36
CA LYS A 99 10.95 -47.42 -10.33
C LYS A 99 9.93 -46.45 -9.73
N PHE A 100 8.89 -46.96 -9.05
CA PHE A 100 7.90 -46.11 -8.38
C PHE A 100 8.51 -45.26 -7.26
N TYR A 101 9.42 -45.81 -6.47
CA TYR A 101 10.12 -45.04 -5.44
C TYR A 101 10.99 -43.93 -6.04
N ALA A 102 11.73 -44.22 -7.11
CA ALA A 102 12.55 -43.21 -7.78
C ALA A 102 11.69 -42.11 -8.40
N GLN A 103 10.61 -42.46 -9.10
CA GLN A 103 9.67 -41.49 -9.69
C GLN A 103 9.04 -40.57 -8.64
N ARG A 104 8.47 -41.14 -7.57
CA ARG A 104 7.84 -40.35 -6.50
C ARG A 104 8.83 -39.38 -5.86
N ASN A 105 10.06 -39.81 -5.64
CA ASN A 105 11.08 -38.98 -5.02
C ASN A 105 11.53 -37.83 -5.94
N THR A 106 11.62 -38.07 -7.26
CA THR A 106 11.87 -37.00 -8.25
C THR A 106 10.71 -36.01 -8.32
N TYR A 107 9.46 -36.49 -8.28
CA TYR A 107 8.30 -35.59 -8.26
C TYR A 107 8.24 -34.77 -6.97
N LEU A 108 8.59 -35.37 -5.83
CA LEU A 108 8.63 -34.67 -4.55
C LEU A 108 9.66 -33.53 -4.56
N THR A 109 10.90 -33.80 -4.99
CA THR A 109 11.95 -32.78 -5.07
C THR A 109 11.68 -31.76 -6.17
N GLY A 110 11.08 -32.16 -7.28
CA GLY A 110 10.69 -31.26 -8.37
C GLY A 110 9.55 -30.32 -8.00
N ALA A 111 8.53 -30.81 -7.30
CA ALA A 111 7.42 -29.98 -6.81
C ALA A 111 7.92 -28.95 -5.79
N CYS A 112 8.83 -29.35 -4.90
CA CYS A 112 9.49 -28.46 -3.95
C CYS A 112 10.23 -27.34 -4.67
N LEU A 113 11.12 -27.68 -5.61
CA LEU A 113 11.88 -26.70 -6.39
C LEU A 113 10.95 -25.71 -7.15
N PHE A 114 9.92 -26.24 -7.82
CA PHE A 114 8.93 -25.41 -8.50
C PHE A 114 8.25 -24.44 -7.55
N LEU A 115 7.79 -24.93 -6.40
CA LEU A 115 7.11 -24.11 -5.41
C LEU A 115 8.06 -23.06 -4.81
N SER A 116 9.33 -23.39 -4.56
CA SER A 116 10.33 -22.41 -4.10
C SER A 116 10.48 -21.23 -5.07
N ILE A 117 10.49 -21.50 -6.39
CA ILE A 117 10.56 -20.44 -7.42
C ILE A 117 9.31 -19.56 -7.38
N VAL A 118 8.14 -20.19 -7.37
CA VAL A 118 6.85 -19.49 -7.32
C VAL A 118 6.77 -18.64 -6.06
N LEU A 119 7.10 -19.20 -4.89
CA LEU A 119 7.11 -18.50 -3.61
C LEU A 119 8.03 -17.28 -3.64
N THR A 120 9.25 -17.43 -4.17
CA THR A 120 10.19 -16.32 -4.30
C THR A 120 9.60 -15.20 -5.18
N ARG A 121 9.04 -15.56 -6.33
CA ARG A 121 8.43 -14.58 -7.23
C ARG A 121 7.22 -13.88 -6.61
N THR A 122 6.31 -14.64 -6.00
CA THR A 122 5.14 -14.10 -5.32
C THR A 122 5.56 -13.17 -4.18
N PHE A 123 6.59 -13.51 -3.41
CA PHE A 123 7.08 -12.67 -2.32
C PHE A 123 7.50 -11.29 -2.81
N TYR A 124 8.31 -11.22 -3.88
CA TYR A 124 8.72 -9.95 -4.47
C TYR A 124 7.56 -9.15 -5.06
N ILE A 125 6.63 -9.82 -5.76
CA ILE A 125 5.44 -9.15 -6.32
C ILE A 125 4.59 -8.54 -5.21
N VAL A 126 4.42 -9.24 -4.09
CA VAL A 126 3.64 -8.70 -2.97
C VAL A 126 4.33 -7.50 -2.32
N LEU A 127 5.66 -7.56 -2.17
CA LEU A 127 6.46 -6.44 -1.66
C LEU A 127 6.32 -5.19 -2.55
N ASP A 128 6.47 -5.38 -3.86
CA ASP A 128 6.35 -4.31 -4.86
C ASP A 128 4.95 -3.70 -4.89
N LEU A 129 3.91 -4.54 -4.77
CA LEU A 129 2.52 -4.12 -4.67
C LEU A 129 2.28 -3.26 -3.41
N ILE A 130 2.89 -3.61 -2.27
CA ILE A 130 2.79 -2.82 -1.04
C ILE A 130 3.48 -1.47 -1.22
N HIS A 131 4.71 -1.44 -1.76
CA HIS A 131 5.44 -0.19 -2.00
C HIS A 131 4.66 0.74 -2.95
N THR A 132 4.15 0.19 -4.06
CA THR A 132 3.33 0.92 -5.01
C THR A 132 2.06 1.49 -4.35
N GLN A 133 1.40 0.70 -3.48
CA GLN A 133 0.24 1.19 -2.72
C GLN A 133 0.60 2.32 -1.74
N GLU A 134 1.78 2.28 -1.13
CA GLU A 134 2.24 3.34 -0.23
C GLU A 134 2.55 4.63 -0.98
N GLU A 135 3.24 4.53 -2.12
CA GLU A 135 3.49 5.69 -2.98
C GLU A 135 2.16 6.28 -3.46
N TYR A 136 1.24 5.45 -3.93
CA TYR A 136 -0.08 5.92 -4.35
C TYR A 136 -0.86 6.60 -3.21
N ALA A 137 -0.80 6.06 -1.99
CA ALA A 137 -1.43 6.68 -0.82
C ALA A 137 -0.79 8.02 -0.45
N LYS A 138 0.55 8.13 -0.52
CA LYS A 138 1.29 9.39 -0.32
C LYS A 138 0.92 10.43 -1.37
N LEU A 139 0.97 10.06 -2.65
CA LEU A 139 0.58 10.94 -3.76
C LEU A 139 -0.87 11.41 -3.60
N LYS A 140 -1.81 10.52 -3.28
CA LYS A 140 -3.21 10.89 -3.06
C LYS A 140 -3.36 11.88 -1.89
N GLN A 141 -2.59 11.70 -0.82
CA GLN A 141 -2.60 12.61 0.32
C GLN A 141 -1.97 13.97 -0.04
N GLU A 142 -0.88 14.01 -0.81
CA GLU A 142 -0.26 15.23 -1.31
C GLU A 142 -1.17 15.97 -2.29
N THR A 143 -1.81 15.27 -3.23
CA THR A 143 -2.83 15.85 -4.11
C THR A 143 -3.98 16.41 -3.29
N ALA A 144 -4.52 15.68 -2.31
CA ALA A 144 -5.61 16.19 -1.46
C ALA A 144 -5.19 17.42 -0.64
N LYS A 145 -3.95 17.47 -0.14
CA LYS A 145 -3.39 18.63 0.56
C LYS A 145 -3.19 19.82 -0.37
N ASN A 146 -2.68 19.60 -1.59
CA ASN A 146 -2.49 20.66 -2.59
C ASN A 146 -3.82 21.18 -3.14
N SER A 147 -4.80 20.31 -3.38
CA SER A 147 -6.14 20.72 -3.83
C SER A 147 -6.92 21.47 -2.74
N ARG A 148 -6.82 21.09 -1.46
CA ARG A 148 -7.42 21.89 -0.37
C ARG A 148 -6.65 23.18 -0.08
N GLY A 149 -5.32 23.13 -0.13
CA GLY A 149 -4.44 24.25 0.22
C GLY A 149 -4.42 25.36 -0.83
N GLN A 150 -4.37 25.03 -2.12
CA GLN A 150 -4.31 26.05 -3.18
C GLN A 150 -5.66 26.67 -3.48
N ILE A 151 -6.75 25.89 -3.50
CA ILE A 151 -8.09 26.41 -3.83
C ILE A 151 -8.63 27.27 -2.68
N ALA A 152 -8.48 26.85 -1.43
CA ALA A 152 -8.99 27.62 -0.29
C ALA A 152 -8.18 28.92 -0.07
N THR A 153 -6.85 28.87 -0.17
CA THR A 153 -6.01 30.03 0.19
C THR A 153 -6.07 31.13 -0.85
N GLN A 154 -6.11 30.80 -2.14
CA GLN A 154 -6.03 31.82 -3.20
C GLN A 154 -7.35 32.58 -3.39
N ASP A 155 -8.49 31.89 -3.31
CA ASP A 155 -9.81 32.53 -3.38
C ASP A 155 -10.17 33.26 -2.08
N GLN A 156 -9.87 32.69 -0.90
CA GLN A 156 -10.11 33.40 0.36
C GLN A 156 -9.26 34.66 0.48
N THR A 157 -7.98 34.63 0.05
CA THR A 157 -7.12 35.82 0.13
C THR A 157 -7.64 36.95 -0.76
N LYS A 158 -8.07 36.64 -1.99
CA LYS A 158 -8.66 37.63 -2.91
C LYS A 158 -9.96 38.21 -2.36
N GLN A 159 -10.87 37.36 -1.86
CA GLN A 159 -12.12 37.80 -1.25
C GLN A 159 -11.88 38.65 0.00
N ILE A 160 -10.93 38.28 0.85
CA ILE A 160 -10.57 39.06 2.04
C ILE A 160 -10.01 40.42 1.65
N THR A 161 -9.17 40.51 0.62
CA THR A 161 -8.64 41.80 0.15
C THR A 161 -9.72 42.70 -0.44
N GLU A 162 -10.63 42.15 -1.25
CA GLU A 162 -11.73 42.91 -1.85
C GLU A 162 -12.75 43.37 -0.80
N LEU A 163 -13.09 42.49 0.16
CA LEU A 163 -13.99 42.82 1.26
C LEU A 163 -13.39 43.90 2.16
N LYS A 164 -12.09 43.83 2.47
CA LYS A 164 -11.41 44.89 3.24
C LYS A 164 -11.44 46.24 2.53
N ALA A 165 -11.19 46.27 1.22
CA ALA A 165 -11.26 47.50 0.44
C ALA A 165 -12.67 48.11 0.44
N LYS A 166 -13.72 47.29 0.24
CA LYS A 166 -15.11 47.74 0.31
C LYS A 166 -15.50 48.24 1.71
N LEU A 167 -14.97 47.60 2.76
CA LEU A 167 -15.24 48.01 4.14
C LEU A 167 -14.60 49.37 4.43
N GLU A 168 -13.36 49.60 4.01
CA GLU A 168 -12.71 50.91 4.12
C GLU A 168 -13.45 52.00 3.34
N GLU A 169 -13.86 51.72 2.09
CA GLU A 169 -14.65 52.66 1.29
C GLU A 169 -15.97 53.04 1.97
N LYS A 170 -16.73 52.04 2.45
CA LYS A 170 -17.99 52.27 3.16
C LYS A 170 -17.79 53.05 4.47
N THR A 171 -16.69 52.80 5.20
CA THR A 171 -16.40 53.59 6.41
C THR A 171 -16.08 55.05 6.10
N LYS A 172 -15.38 55.33 4.99
CA LYS A 172 -15.12 56.70 4.54
C LYS A 172 -16.40 57.39 4.09
N GLU A 173 -17.25 56.71 3.33
CA GLU A 173 -18.56 57.22 2.93
C GLU A 173 -19.43 57.55 4.14
N LEU A 174 -19.48 56.66 5.14
CA LEU A 174 -20.23 56.91 6.38
C LEU A 174 -19.70 58.12 7.16
N ASP A 175 -18.38 58.30 7.22
CA ASP A 175 -17.79 59.46 7.90
C ASP A 175 -18.08 60.78 7.15
N ILE A 176 -18.07 60.75 5.81
CA ILE A 176 -18.46 61.89 4.97
C ILE A 176 -19.93 62.22 5.18
N VAL A 177 -20.82 61.23 5.12
CA VAL A 177 -22.27 61.43 5.32
C VAL A 177 -22.55 61.96 6.72
N LYS A 178 -21.84 61.46 7.74
CA LYS A 178 -21.96 61.96 9.11
C LYS A 178 -21.54 63.43 9.22
N LYS A 179 -20.42 63.81 8.61
CA LYS A 179 -19.97 65.22 8.55
C LYS A 179 -20.96 66.11 7.81
N GLN A 180 -21.51 65.65 6.69
CA GLN A 180 -22.54 66.39 5.95
C GLN A 180 -23.83 66.55 6.76
N ALA A 181 -24.28 65.51 7.47
CA ALA A 181 -25.44 65.59 8.36
C ALA A 181 -25.21 66.59 9.51
N GLU A 182 -24.03 66.58 10.14
CA GLU A 182 -23.67 67.55 11.19
C GLU A 182 -23.59 68.99 10.65
N GLN A 183 -23.05 69.19 9.45
CA GLN A 183 -23.02 70.50 8.80
C GLN A 183 -24.43 71.00 8.46
N ASN A 184 -25.26 70.15 7.85
CA ASN A 184 -26.64 70.49 7.54
C ASN A 184 -27.42 70.83 8.81
N GLN A 185 -27.26 70.05 9.88
CA GLN A 185 -27.92 70.34 11.16
C GLN A 185 -27.52 71.71 11.71
N LYS A 186 -26.23 72.08 11.66
CA LYS A 186 -25.76 73.40 12.08
C LYS A 186 -26.36 74.53 11.24
N GLU A 187 -26.48 74.35 9.93
CA GLU A 187 -27.12 75.35 9.05
C GLU A 187 -28.63 75.46 9.32
N TYR A 188 -29.32 74.34 9.59
CA TYR A 188 -30.72 74.36 10.03
C TYR A 188 -30.90 75.12 11.36
N ASP A 189 -30.04 74.85 12.35
CA ASP A 189 -30.08 75.54 13.65
C ASP A 189 -29.80 77.05 13.49
N ARG A 190 -28.87 77.41 12.62
CA ARG A 190 -28.56 78.80 12.28
C ARG A 190 -29.73 79.49 11.59
N LEU A 191 -30.31 78.88 10.54
CA LEU A 191 -31.49 79.43 9.85
C LEU A 191 -32.68 79.56 10.78
N ALA A 192 -32.90 78.58 11.67
CA ALA A 192 -33.96 78.67 12.68
C ALA A 192 -33.71 79.86 13.63
N THR A 193 -32.47 80.10 14.03
CA THR A 193 -32.10 81.25 14.88
C THR A 193 -32.27 82.59 14.13
N GLU A 194 -31.85 82.67 12.88
CA GLU A 194 -32.04 83.85 12.02
C GLU A 194 -33.54 84.11 11.75
N PHE A 195 -34.32 83.07 11.47
CA PHE A 195 -35.77 83.18 11.28
C PHE A 195 -36.49 83.62 12.56
N ASN A 196 -36.11 83.06 13.72
CA ASN A 196 -36.67 83.44 15.02
C ASN A 196 -36.32 84.90 15.38
N SER A 197 -35.13 85.38 15.00
CA SER A 197 -34.72 86.77 15.23
C SER A 197 -35.37 87.76 14.26
N ALA A 198 -35.56 87.40 12.99
CA ALA A 198 -36.24 88.24 11.98
C ALA A 198 -37.77 88.31 12.17
N THR A 199 -38.41 87.23 12.65
CA THR A 199 -39.88 87.15 12.83
C THR A 199 -40.33 87.64 14.21
N GLY A 200 -39.41 88.13 15.06
CA GLY A 200 -39.74 88.76 16.34
C GLY A 200 -40.25 87.83 17.44
N ALA A 201 -40.10 86.51 17.30
CA ALA A 201 -40.52 85.53 18.32
C ALA A 201 -39.42 85.30 19.38
N ASN A 202 -38.95 86.36 20.02
CA ASN A 202 -38.08 86.24 21.20
C ASN A 202 -38.91 85.90 22.45
N SER A 203 -39.32 84.64 22.58
CA SER A 203 -39.85 84.12 23.86
C SER A 203 -38.69 83.88 24.84
N ASN A 204 -38.33 84.92 25.59
CA ASN A 204 -37.33 84.83 26.67
C ASN A 204 -37.94 84.16 27.92
N LYS A 205 -38.02 82.82 27.95
CA LYS A 205 -38.46 82.05 29.14
C LYS A 205 -37.37 81.96 30.23
N ARG A 206 -36.75 83.09 30.58
CA ARG A 206 -35.93 83.26 31.80
C ARG A 206 -36.39 84.48 32.63
N LYS A 207 -37.53 85.06 32.27
CA LYS A 207 -38.31 85.97 33.12
C LYS A 207 -39.76 85.51 33.10
N ASP A 208 -40.00 84.39 33.77
CA ASP A 208 -41.24 84.02 34.48
C ASP A 208 -40.87 82.95 35.51
#